data_AF-A0A1S7UKC9-F1
#
_entry.id   AF-A0A1S7UKC9-F1
#
_cell.length_a   1.000
_cell.length_b   1.000
_cell.length_c   1.000
_cell.angle_alpha   90.00
_cell.angle_beta   90.00
_cell.angle_gamma   90.00
#
_symmetry.space_group_name_H-M   'P 1'
#
loop_
_entity.id
_entity.type
_entity.pdbx_description
1 polymer ?
#
loop_
_entity_poly.entity_id
_entity_poly.type
_entity_poly.pdbx_seq_one_letter_code
_entity_poly.pdbx_strand_id
1 'polypeptide(L)'
;MVAIKPAPGVIPQSLRASQLKRLAFLCGLPVSGRKEELITRLTNTITATTTTTTNSASLPPEPRPGPPHGPVVLSIDLGIRNLAFSLLSPIPPAAPPKRKTKVKKRGDADQSPSFSGTSPPAVKLHAWRRLSLLEGPARLPTGSGGKEALGVDASSTAFSPATLAKTANAFLQETVFRLEPPPTHILIERQRWRSGGGAAIQEWTVRVNTLEAMLHASLRTLHNVGAWKGEVMSIRPERVGQLFVGAEGTDTKGAAQTHEPEGDEADMPGDEPRKKRVGGRKTSAEAKKLKIELLSGWLDQGAHIVEANNVEVKQMLDAYSRAVKGTKHSKSKRGARKGEEEGSLLVLDKKLDDLTDCLLQGMAWLRWEENIAMLRREGGVEQLLDEDA
;
A
#
# COMPACT_ATOMS: atom_id res chain seq x y z
N MET A 1 -22.25 -15.53 -35.87
CA MET A 1 -22.34 -14.19 -35.24
C MET A 1 -20.97 -13.86 -34.69
N VAL A 2 -20.27 -12.89 -35.26
CA VAL A 2 -18.99 -12.42 -34.72
C VAL A 2 -19.33 -11.63 -33.45
N ALA A 3 -18.91 -12.12 -32.29
CA ALA A 3 -19.05 -11.38 -31.04
C ALA A 3 -18.30 -10.06 -31.20
N ILE A 4 -19.03 -8.94 -31.22
CA ILE A 4 -18.45 -7.61 -31.27
C ILE A 4 -17.63 -7.45 -30.00
N LYS A 5 -16.30 -7.41 -30.14
CA LYS A 5 -15.41 -7.14 -29.02
C LYS A 5 -15.76 -5.77 -28.44
N PRO A 6 -15.84 -5.63 -27.10
CA PRO A 6 -16.15 -4.35 -26.49
C PRO A 6 -15.12 -3.30 -26.90
N ALA A 7 -15.57 -2.05 -27.08
CA ALA A 7 -14.67 -0.95 -27.39
C ALA A 7 -13.61 -0.79 -26.26
N PRO A 8 -12.36 -0.46 -26.58
CA PRO A 8 -11.32 -0.21 -25.58
C PRO A 8 -11.76 0.82 -24.55
N GLY A 9 -11.52 0.55 -23.26
CA GLY A 9 -11.90 1.46 -22.18
C GLY A 9 -13.38 1.46 -21.79
N VAL A 10 -14.20 0.55 -22.32
CA VAL A 10 -15.61 0.38 -21.93
C VAL A 10 -15.79 -0.94 -21.18
N ILE A 11 -16.40 -0.87 -20.00
CA ILE A 11 -16.77 -2.06 -19.22
C ILE A 11 -18.02 -2.71 -19.84
N PRO A 12 -17.96 -3.99 -20.27
CA PRO A 12 -19.10 -4.65 -20.89
C PRO A 12 -20.26 -4.86 -19.91
N GLN A 13 -21.46 -4.46 -20.32
CA GLN A 13 -22.70 -4.67 -19.56
C GLN A 13 -23.06 -6.16 -19.40
N SER A 14 -22.48 -7.03 -20.21
CA SER A 14 -22.66 -8.49 -20.13
C SER A 14 -21.95 -9.14 -18.93
N LEU A 15 -21.01 -8.45 -18.28
CA LEU A 15 -20.25 -9.04 -17.17
C LEU A 15 -21.16 -9.40 -15.97
N ARG A 16 -20.84 -10.54 -15.33
CA ARG A 16 -21.49 -10.97 -14.09
C ARG A 16 -21.07 -10.06 -12.93
N ALA A 17 -21.93 -9.95 -11.90
CA ALA A 17 -21.61 -9.17 -10.71
C ALA A 17 -20.31 -9.64 -10.02
N SER A 18 -19.99 -10.95 -10.05
CA SER A 18 -18.74 -11.48 -9.53
C SER A 18 -17.51 -10.98 -10.31
N GLN A 19 -17.59 -10.94 -11.64
CA GLN A 19 -16.52 -10.42 -12.50
C GLN A 19 -16.29 -8.93 -12.28
N LEU A 20 -17.37 -8.15 -12.16
CA LEU A 20 -17.26 -6.72 -11.84
C LEU A 20 -16.65 -6.46 -10.47
N LYS A 21 -17.01 -7.28 -9.46
CA LYS A 21 -16.37 -7.23 -8.14
C LYS A 21 -14.88 -7.59 -8.21
N ARG A 22 -14.51 -8.59 -9.02
CA ARG A 22 -13.11 -8.96 -9.26
C ARG A 22 -12.34 -7.83 -9.92
N LEU A 23 -12.87 -7.21 -10.98
CA LEU A 23 -12.24 -6.05 -11.62
C LEU A 23 -12.09 -4.87 -10.66
N ALA A 24 -13.15 -4.55 -9.90
CA ALA A 24 -13.10 -3.50 -8.90
C ALA A 24 -12.01 -3.77 -7.85
N PHE A 25 -11.92 -5.02 -7.37
CA PHE A 25 -10.87 -5.45 -6.45
C PHE A 25 -9.45 -5.30 -7.04
N LEU A 26 -9.24 -5.79 -8.27
CA LEU A 26 -7.97 -5.68 -8.99
C LEU A 26 -7.58 -4.22 -9.29
N CYS A 27 -8.53 -3.29 -9.28
CA CYS A 27 -8.29 -1.85 -9.46
C CYS A 27 -8.27 -1.07 -8.13
N GLY A 28 -8.27 -1.75 -6.97
CA GLY A 28 -8.28 -1.09 -5.66
C GLY A 28 -9.59 -0.36 -5.31
N LEU A 29 -10.65 -0.57 -6.08
CA LEU A 29 -11.94 0.08 -5.92
C LEU A 29 -12.85 -0.65 -4.90
N PRO A 30 -13.83 0.04 -4.29
CA PRO A 30 -14.88 -0.61 -3.53
C PRO A 30 -15.58 -1.71 -4.35
N VAL A 31 -15.84 -2.86 -3.72
CA VAL A 31 -16.52 -4.03 -4.33
C VAL A 31 -17.99 -4.15 -3.94
N SER A 32 -18.47 -3.30 -3.03
CA SER A 32 -19.88 -3.23 -2.66
C SER A 32 -20.68 -2.42 -3.67
N GLY A 33 -22.00 -2.65 -3.66
CA GLY A 33 -22.96 -1.96 -4.51
C GLY A 33 -23.64 -2.87 -5.51
N ARG A 34 -24.62 -2.28 -6.21
CA ARG A 34 -25.34 -2.92 -7.31
C ARG A 34 -24.46 -3.03 -8.56
N LYS A 35 -24.87 -3.84 -9.53
CA LYS A 35 -24.14 -4.06 -10.79
C LYS A 35 -23.85 -2.74 -11.52
N GLU A 36 -24.85 -1.89 -11.68
CA GLU A 36 -24.70 -0.59 -12.37
C GLU A 36 -23.75 0.37 -11.65
N GLU A 37 -23.73 0.34 -10.32
CA GLU A 37 -22.82 1.16 -9.51
C GLU A 37 -21.37 0.70 -9.72
N LEU A 38 -21.13 -0.61 -9.82
CA LEU A 38 -19.79 -1.16 -10.11
C LEU A 38 -19.32 -0.77 -11.51
N ILE A 39 -20.19 -0.87 -12.51
CA ILE A 39 -19.87 -0.49 -13.90
C ILE A 39 -19.57 1.00 -13.97
N THR A 40 -20.45 1.84 -13.42
CA THR A 40 -20.25 3.30 -13.40
C THR A 40 -18.94 3.66 -12.73
N ARG A 41 -18.62 3.03 -11.59
CA ARG A 41 -17.38 3.27 -10.86
C ARG A 41 -16.15 2.88 -11.68
N LEU A 42 -16.14 1.70 -12.29
CA LEU A 42 -15.03 1.25 -13.13
C LEU A 42 -14.86 2.17 -14.36
N THR A 43 -15.95 2.50 -15.05
CA THR A 43 -15.93 3.41 -16.22
C THR A 43 -15.41 4.80 -15.84
N ASN A 44 -15.86 5.35 -14.72
CA ASN A 44 -15.39 6.65 -14.23
C ASN A 44 -13.90 6.61 -13.90
N THR A 45 -13.40 5.54 -13.27
CA THR A 45 -11.97 5.39 -13.00
C THR A 45 -11.14 5.30 -14.29
N ILE A 46 -11.61 4.54 -15.28
CA ILE A 46 -10.93 4.39 -16.57
C ILE A 46 -10.82 5.74 -17.30
N THR A 47 -11.86 6.57 -17.23
CA THR A 47 -11.95 7.88 -17.91
C THR A 47 -11.32 9.03 -17.12
N ALA A 48 -11.35 9.00 -15.79
CA ALA A 48 -10.80 10.07 -14.94
C ALA A 48 -9.28 10.20 -15.08
N THR A 49 -8.52 9.11 -15.19
CA THR A 49 -7.06 9.21 -15.40
C THR A 49 -6.68 9.76 -16.77
N THR A 50 -7.64 9.96 -17.69
CA THR A 50 -7.43 10.69 -18.95
C THR A 50 -7.51 12.21 -18.74
N THR A 51 -8.07 12.68 -17.62
CA THR A 51 -8.40 14.09 -17.34
C THR A 51 -7.70 14.67 -16.10
N THR A 52 -6.84 13.92 -15.41
CA THR A 52 -6.08 14.38 -14.22
C THR A 52 -4.93 15.33 -14.57
N THR A 53 -5.19 16.35 -15.37
CA THR A 53 -4.49 17.64 -15.30
C THR A 53 -5.48 18.70 -15.80
N THR A 54 -5.79 19.67 -14.94
CA THR A 54 -6.63 20.88 -15.14
C THR A 54 -8.10 20.79 -14.73
N ASN A 55 -8.37 20.99 -13.43
CA ASN A 55 -9.55 21.75 -13.01
C ASN A 55 -9.19 23.24 -13.03
N SER A 56 -9.33 23.87 -14.18
CA SER A 56 -9.61 25.31 -14.28
C SER A 56 -10.37 25.54 -15.59
N ALA A 57 -11.59 26.06 -15.47
CA ALA A 57 -12.47 26.28 -16.60
C ALA A 57 -11.93 27.41 -17.49
N SER A 58 -11.27 27.06 -18.60
CA SER A 58 -11.27 27.81 -19.87
C SER A 58 -10.33 27.15 -20.89
N LEU A 59 -10.89 26.82 -22.07
CA LEU A 59 -10.23 26.36 -23.31
C LEU A 59 -9.69 24.90 -23.32
N PRO A 60 -9.78 24.21 -24.47
CA PRO A 60 -9.33 22.82 -24.60
C PRO A 60 -7.80 22.75 -24.46
N PRO A 61 -7.25 21.92 -23.55
CA PRO A 61 -5.81 21.81 -23.38
C PRO A 61 -5.23 20.89 -24.46
N GLU A 62 -4.12 21.32 -25.07
CA GLU A 62 -3.22 20.41 -25.75
C GLU A 62 -2.67 19.35 -24.78
N PRO A 63 -2.45 18.10 -25.23
CA PRO A 63 -2.00 17.01 -24.39
C PRO A 63 -0.59 17.30 -23.84
N ARG A 64 -0.51 17.66 -22.56
CA ARG A 64 0.77 17.69 -21.85
C ARG A 64 1.20 16.26 -21.53
N PRO A 65 2.44 15.86 -21.88
CA PRO A 65 2.97 14.56 -21.48
C PRO A 65 3.07 14.50 -19.94
N GLY A 66 2.69 13.38 -19.35
CA GLY A 66 2.92 13.09 -17.93
C GLY A 66 4.42 13.14 -17.58
N PRO A 67 4.80 13.00 -16.29
CA PRO A 67 6.19 12.97 -15.90
C PRO A 67 6.95 11.94 -16.74
N PRO A 68 8.11 12.28 -17.33
CA PRO A 68 8.82 11.41 -18.26
C PRO A 68 9.26 10.05 -17.68
N HIS A 69 9.15 9.89 -16.35
CA HIS A 69 9.61 8.72 -15.59
C HIS A 69 8.49 7.92 -14.90
N GLY A 70 7.21 8.20 -15.17
CA GLY A 70 6.10 7.53 -14.49
C GLY A 70 5.87 8.02 -13.05
N PRO A 71 4.96 7.41 -12.28
CA PRO A 71 4.64 7.84 -10.92
C PRO A 71 5.78 7.56 -9.94
N VAL A 72 6.14 8.56 -9.14
CA VAL A 72 6.96 8.40 -7.93
C VAL A 72 6.01 8.42 -6.73
N VAL A 73 5.91 7.28 -6.03
CA VAL A 73 4.92 7.00 -5.00
C VAL A 73 5.58 6.96 -3.63
N LEU A 74 5.18 7.84 -2.73
CA LEU A 74 5.49 7.76 -1.30
C LEU A 74 4.34 7.08 -0.58
N SER A 75 4.56 5.88 -0.07
CA SER A 75 3.57 5.13 0.71
C SER A 75 3.89 5.17 2.19
N ILE A 76 2.95 5.65 3.00
CA ILE A 76 3.09 5.88 4.44
C ILE A 76 2.13 4.95 5.19
N ASP A 77 2.70 4.16 6.11
CA ASP A 77 1.97 3.50 7.20
C ASP A 77 2.07 4.40 8.44
N LEU A 78 0.92 4.90 8.88
CA LEU A 78 0.83 6.01 9.81
C LEU A 78 0.93 5.54 11.26
N GLY A 79 1.88 6.11 12.00
CA GLY A 79 2.00 5.94 13.44
C GLY A 79 2.84 7.06 14.04
N ILE A 80 2.53 7.52 15.24
CA ILE A 80 3.29 8.66 15.81
C ILE A 80 4.69 8.23 16.26
N ARG A 81 4.84 7.00 16.78
CA ARG A 81 6.12 6.46 17.28
C ARG A 81 6.75 5.43 16.35
N ASN A 82 6.05 5.05 15.30
CA ASN A 82 6.38 3.94 14.43
C ASN A 82 5.98 4.23 12.98
N LEU A 83 6.00 5.51 12.57
CA LEU A 83 5.74 5.88 11.19
C LEU A 83 6.70 5.11 10.29
N ALA A 84 6.18 4.44 9.28
CA ALA A 84 7.00 3.81 8.26
C ALA A 84 6.62 4.35 6.89
N PHE A 85 7.62 4.52 6.03
CA PHE A 85 7.35 4.90 4.64
C PHE A 85 8.29 4.22 3.66
N SER A 86 7.80 4.06 2.43
CA SER A 86 8.58 3.64 1.27
C SER A 86 8.38 4.62 0.12
N LEU A 87 9.45 4.95 -0.60
CA LEU A 87 9.41 5.75 -1.83
C LEU A 87 9.79 4.85 -3.00
N LEU A 88 8.88 4.68 -3.95
CA LEU A 88 9.00 3.74 -5.06
C LEU A 88 8.65 4.37 -6.41
N SER A 89 9.31 3.92 -7.46
CA SER A 89 8.93 4.18 -8.85
C SER A 89 8.90 2.87 -9.65
N PRO A 90 8.05 2.73 -10.69
CA PRO A 90 8.07 1.57 -11.56
C PRO A 90 9.41 1.43 -12.29
N ILE A 91 9.88 0.20 -12.46
CA ILE A 91 10.97 -0.08 -13.40
C ILE A 91 10.34 -0.27 -14.78
N PRO A 92 10.68 0.56 -15.78
CA PRO A 92 10.15 0.37 -17.13
C PRO A 92 10.52 -1.02 -17.66
N PRO A 93 9.59 -1.75 -18.30
CA PRO A 93 9.94 -2.99 -18.97
C PRO A 93 11.01 -2.68 -20.01
N ALA A 94 12.13 -3.41 -19.98
CA ALA A 94 13.22 -3.23 -20.93
C ALA A 94 12.67 -3.28 -22.35
N ALA A 95 13.00 -2.28 -23.18
CA ALA A 95 12.56 -2.24 -24.56
C ALA A 95 12.96 -3.55 -25.27
N PRO A 96 12.08 -4.19 -26.05
CA PRO A 96 12.45 -5.39 -26.77
C PRO A 96 13.65 -5.09 -27.67
N PRO A 97 14.66 -5.98 -27.73
CA PRO A 97 15.81 -5.78 -28.59
C PRO A 97 15.32 -5.60 -30.04
N LYS A 98 15.82 -4.57 -30.72
CA LYS A 98 15.56 -4.34 -32.16
C LYS A 98 16.03 -5.57 -32.93
N ARG A 99 15.11 -6.49 -33.22
CA ARG A 99 15.36 -7.70 -34.02
C ARG A 99 15.83 -7.28 -35.42
N LYS A 100 17.14 -7.35 -35.66
CA LYS A 100 17.67 -7.46 -37.02
C LYS A 100 17.46 -8.89 -37.51
N THR A 101 16.42 -9.07 -38.33
CA THR A 101 16.25 -10.05 -39.42
C THR A 101 17.07 -11.36 -39.38
N LYS A 102 16.40 -12.51 -39.19
CA LYS A 102 15.99 -13.47 -40.25
C LYS A 102 15.45 -14.76 -39.60
N VAL A 103 14.34 -15.22 -40.13
CA VAL A 103 13.57 -16.40 -39.68
C VAL A 103 14.38 -17.69 -39.80
N LYS A 104 14.33 -18.53 -38.76
CA LYS A 104 14.18 -19.98 -38.94
C LYS A 104 13.13 -20.51 -37.96
N LYS A 105 12.03 -20.99 -38.56
CA LYS A 105 10.86 -21.61 -37.93
C LYS A 105 11.32 -22.84 -37.14
N ARG A 106 11.20 -22.82 -35.81
CA ARG A 106 10.98 -24.00 -34.98
C ARG A 106 9.94 -23.62 -33.94
N GLY A 107 8.89 -24.43 -33.86
CA GLY A 107 7.81 -24.25 -32.91
C GLY A 107 8.36 -24.45 -31.51
N ASP A 108 8.41 -23.35 -30.77
CA ASP A 108 8.31 -23.35 -29.33
C ASP A 108 7.34 -22.22 -29.00
N ALA A 109 6.36 -22.52 -28.15
CA ALA A 109 5.34 -21.59 -27.75
C ALA A 109 5.99 -20.29 -27.24
N ASP A 110 5.64 -19.18 -27.89
CA ASP A 110 6.05 -17.83 -27.51
C ASP A 110 5.43 -17.52 -26.14
N GLN A 111 6.12 -17.89 -25.06
CA GLN A 111 5.78 -17.51 -23.68
C GLN A 111 6.06 -16.02 -23.52
N SER A 112 5.18 -15.20 -24.10
CA SER A 112 4.99 -13.82 -23.64
C SER A 112 4.71 -13.90 -22.14
N PRO A 113 5.42 -13.14 -21.27
CA PRO A 113 5.15 -13.18 -19.85
C PRO A 113 3.68 -12.84 -19.62
N SER A 114 2.93 -13.79 -19.05
CA SER A 114 1.52 -13.60 -18.75
C SER A 114 1.40 -12.47 -17.71
N PHE A 115 0.75 -11.38 -18.11
CA PHE A 115 0.42 -10.32 -17.18
C PHE A 115 -0.58 -10.87 -16.17
N SER A 116 -0.23 -10.84 -14.88
CA SER A 116 -1.18 -11.15 -13.81
C SER A 116 -1.51 -9.90 -13.01
N GLY A 117 -2.81 -9.60 -12.89
CA GLY A 117 -3.34 -8.47 -12.13
C GLY A 117 -3.10 -8.57 -10.62
N THR A 118 -2.62 -9.72 -10.15
CA THR A 118 -2.22 -9.95 -8.74
C THR A 118 -0.72 -10.10 -8.55
N SER A 119 0.08 -10.18 -9.61
CA SER A 119 1.54 -10.27 -9.50
C SER A 119 2.16 -8.99 -8.91
N PRO A 120 3.29 -9.05 -8.18
CA PRO A 120 3.97 -7.83 -7.74
C PRO A 120 4.53 -7.05 -8.94
N PRO A 121 4.43 -5.72 -8.98
CA PRO A 121 5.12 -4.91 -9.98
C PRO A 121 6.62 -4.86 -9.69
N ALA A 122 7.44 -4.69 -10.74
CA ALA A 122 8.86 -4.43 -10.59
C ALA A 122 9.09 -2.95 -10.24
N VAL A 123 9.74 -2.69 -9.12
CA VAL A 123 9.87 -1.35 -8.55
C VAL A 123 11.30 -1.01 -8.18
N LYS A 124 11.66 0.26 -8.38
CA LYS A 124 12.86 0.85 -7.83
C LYS A 124 12.53 1.52 -6.51
N LEU A 125 13.19 1.10 -5.44
CA LEU A 125 13.01 1.60 -4.09
C LEU A 125 14.05 2.70 -3.79
N HIS A 126 13.58 3.92 -3.58
CA HIS A 126 14.39 5.12 -3.38
C HIS A 126 14.64 5.43 -1.89
N ALA A 127 13.67 5.13 -1.04
CA ALA A 127 13.78 5.27 0.40
C ALA A 127 12.89 4.23 1.08
N TRP A 128 13.34 3.69 2.22
CA TRP A 128 12.52 2.80 3.05
C TRP A 128 12.95 2.94 4.51
N ARG A 129 12.10 3.58 5.32
CA ARG A 129 12.48 4.03 6.67
C ARG A 129 11.34 3.86 7.66
N ARG A 130 11.72 3.67 8.93
CA ARG A 130 10.84 3.70 10.09
C ARG A 130 11.34 4.76 11.07
N LEU A 131 10.44 5.62 11.54
CA LEU A 131 10.75 6.82 12.32
C LEU A 131 9.78 6.94 13.50
N SER A 132 10.27 7.50 14.61
CA SER A 132 9.43 8.06 15.67
C SER A 132 9.34 9.57 15.47
N LEU A 133 8.13 10.11 15.31
CA LEU A 133 7.94 11.55 15.05
C LEU A 133 8.09 12.42 16.31
N LEU A 134 8.15 11.80 17.49
CA LEU A 134 8.35 12.49 18.77
C LEU A 134 9.83 12.60 19.14
N GLU A 135 10.67 11.73 18.58
CA GLU A 135 12.12 11.75 18.75
C GLU A 135 12.67 12.47 17.51
N GLY A 136 12.78 13.80 17.59
CA GLY A 136 13.33 14.60 16.50
C GLY A 136 14.71 14.08 16.03
N PRO A 137 15.16 14.45 14.82
CA PRO A 137 16.46 14.01 14.32
C PRO A 137 17.57 14.48 15.27
N ALA A 138 18.14 13.54 16.02
CA ALA A 138 19.32 13.68 16.87
C ALA A 138 19.40 14.97 17.73
N ARG A 139 18.69 15.01 18.86
CA ARG A 139 19.23 15.76 20.00
C ARG A 139 20.39 14.95 20.58
N LEU A 140 21.61 15.42 20.38
CA LEU A 140 22.80 14.93 21.09
C LEU A 140 22.52 14.89 22.60
N PRO A 141 23.03 13.87 23.34
CA PRO A 141 22.88 13.84 24.79
C PRO A 141 23.78 14.91 25.40
N THR A 142 23.27 16.13 25.57
CA THR A 142 23.90 17.09 26.48
C THR A 142 23.64 16.61 27.90
N GLY A 143 24.72 16.23 28.57
CA GLY A 143 24.71 15.66 29.90
C GLY A 143 24.13 16.57 30.98
N SER A 144 23.67 15.86 32.02
CA SER A 144 23.52 16.25 33.42
C SER A 144 22.63 17.44 33.81
N GLY A 145 21.71 17.14 34.72
CA GLY A 145 21.39 18.03 35.85
C GLY A 145 19.99 18.64 35.81
N GLY A 146 19.02 17.96 36.43
CA GLY A 146 17.69 18.52 36.65
C GLY A 146 16.65 17.45 36.99
N LYS A 147 16.86 16.73 38.09
CA LYS A 147 15.74 16.09 38.79
C LYS A 147 14.99 17.22 39.49
N GLU A 148 13.81 17.58 38.97
CA GLU A 148 12.57 17.81 39.73
C GLU A 148 11.52 18.52 38.86
N ALA A 149 10.25 18.14 39.06
CA ALA A 149 9.03 18.58 38.35
C ALA A 149 8.72 17.93 36.98
N LEU A 150 8.62 16.60 36.91
CA LEU A 150 7.97 15.91 35.78
C LEU A 150 7.01 14.82 36.28
N GLY A 151 6.01 15.24 37.04
CA GLY A 151 4.86 14.41 37.40
C GLY A 151 3.62 14.93 36.69
N VAL A 152 3.14 14.18 35.68
CA VAL A 152 1.83 14.36 35.02
C VAL A 152 1.70 15.58 34.07
N ASP A 153 2.47 15.67 32.96
CA ASP A 153 1.93 16.33 31.72
C ASP A 153 2.83 16.27 30.45
N ALA A 154 4.11 15.93 30.55
CA ALA A 154 5.03 15.97 29.39
C ALA A 154 4.65 14.98 28.26
N SER A 155 3.95 13.89 28.60
CA SER A 155 3.43 12.92 27.63
C SER A 155 2.17 13.41 26.92
N SER A 156 1.29 14.15 27.60
CA SER A 156 0.01 14.62 27.06
C SER A 156 0.20 15.81 26.10
N THR A 157 1.03 16.77 26.50
CA THR A 157 1.37 17.96 25.70
C THR A 157 2.05 17.63 24.36
N ALA A 158 2.78 16.50 24.31
CA ALA A 158 3.37 15.97 23.09
C ALA A 158 2.33 15.63 22.00
N PHE A 159 1.08 15.35 22.42
CA PHE A 159 -0.03 15.03 21.52
C PHE A 159 -1.07 16.15 21.42
N SER A 160 -0.77 17.35 21.93
CA SER A 160 -1.66 18.50 21.74
C SER A 160 -1.79 18.84 20.25
N PRO A 161 -2.93 19.41 19.80
CA PRO A 161 -3.11 19.78 18.39
C PRO A 161 -2.00 20.71 17.87
N ALA A 162 -1.54 21.65 18.68
CA ALA A 162 -0.47 22.57 18.30
C ALA A 162 0.88 21.84 18.09
N THR A 163 1.20 20.87 18.95
CA THR A 163 2.42 20.06 18.80
C THR A 163 2.33 19.15 17.58
N LEU A 164 1.22 18.42 17.41
CA LEU A 164 1.03 17.53 16.27
C LEU A 164 1.06 18.28 14.92
N ALA A 165 0.53 19.51 14.86
CA ALA A 165 0.59 20.32 13.66
C ALA A 165 2.04 20.70 13.30
N LYS A 166 2.85 21.06 14.29
CA LYS A 166 4.30 21.29 14.09
C LYS A 166 5.00 20.01 13.64
N THR A 167 4.72 18.89 14.29
CA THR A 167 5.28 17.58 13.93
C THR A 167 4.92 17.17 12.50
N ALA A 168 3.66 17.34 12.07
CA ALA A 168 3.22 17.05 10.71
C ALA A 168 3.98 17.90 9.68
N ASN A 169 4.08 19.22 9.92
CA ASN A 169 4.78 20.12 9.02
C ASN A 169 6.29 19.86 8.97
N ALA A 170 6.92 19.57 10.12
CA ALA A 170 8.33 19.20 10.18
C ALA A 170 8.59 17.90 9.41
N PHE A 171 7.75 16.87 9.59
CA PHE A 171 7.85 15.64 8.80
C PHE A 171 7.74 15.91 7.29
N LEU A 172 6.79 16.75 6.86
CA LEU A 172 6.66 17.10 5.45
C LEU A 172 7.89 17.85 4.91
N GLN A 173 8.37 18.89 5.62
CA GLN A 173 9.44 19.76 5.15
C GLN A 173 10.85 19.16 5.29
N GLU A 174 11.09 18.41 6.37
CA GLU A 174 12.40 17.88 6.71
C GLU A 174 12.61 16.45 6.19
N THR A 175 11.52 15.71 5.93
CA THR A 175 11.59 14.36 5.39
C THR A 175 11.02 14.30 3.99
N VAL A 176 9.70 14.46 3.83
CA VAL A 176 8.98 14.15 2.58
C VAL A 176 9.48 14.96 1.39
N PHE A 177 9.59 16.28 1.52
CA PHE A 177 10.01 17.15 0.41
C PHE A 177 11.54 17.23 0.22
N ARG A 178 12.31 16.50 1.03
CA ARG A 178 13.76 16.30 0.81
C ARG A 178 14.08 14.97 0.16
N LEU A 179 13.07 14.13 -0.08
CA LEU A 179 13.27 12.87 -0.78
C LEU A 179 13.57 13.12 -2.27
N GLU A 180 14.48 12.31 -2.80
CA GLU A 180 14.86 12.34 -4.21
C GLU A 180 14.65 10.94 -4.83
N PRO A 181 13.90 10.83 -5.94
CA PRO A 181 13.15 11.91 -6.62
C PRO A 181 11.95 12.41 -5.79
N PRO A 182 11.44 13.63 -6.06
CA PRO A 182 10.31 14.18 -5.32
C PRO A 182 9.03 13.35 -5.57
N PRO A 183 8.21 13.10 -4.52
CA PRO A 183 7.00 12.31 -4.66
C PRO A 183 5.94 13.03 -5.49
N THR A 184 5.40 12.31 -6.46
CA THR A 184 4.24 12.74 -7.27
C THR A 184 2.92 12.30 -6.64
N HIS A 185 2.94 11.18 -5.90
CA HIS A 185 1.78 10.63 -5.22
C HIS A 185 2.18 10.31 -3.77
N ILE A 186 1.33 10.68 -2.81
CA ILE A 186 1.48 10.35 -1.39
C ILE A 186 0.29 9.52 -0.97
N LEU A 187 0.54 8.26 -0.62
CA LEU A 187 -0.44 7.32 -0.10
C LEU A 187 -0.35 7.31 1.42
N ILE A 188 -1.44 7.60 2.10
CA ILE A 188 -1.54 7.56 3.55
C ILE A 188 -2.46 6.40 3.93
N GLU A 189 -1.96 5.44 4.70
CA GLU A 189 -2.81 4.39 5.26
C GLU A 189 -3.89 5.01 6.15
N ARG A 190 -5.16 4.72 5.87
CA ARG A 190 -6.28 5.25 6.66
C ARG A 190 -6.35 4.53 8.01
N GLN A 191 -6.27 5.29 9.10
CA GLN A 191 -6.44 4.74 10.43
C GLN A 191 -7.87 4.21 10.63
N ARG A 192 -7.98 3.03 11.24
CA ARG A 192 -9.26 2.35 11.48
C ARG A 192 -9.72 2.55 12.91
N TRP A 193 -11.03 2.69 13.08
CA TRP A 193 -11.65 2.51 14.38
C TRP A 193 -11.45 1.08 14.85
N ARG A 194 -11.04 0.91 16.10
CA ARG A 194 -10.81 -0.39 16.71
C ARG A 194 -11.92 -0.65 17.73
N SER A 195 -12.75 -1.66 17.48
CA SER A 195 -13.72 -2.17 18.44
C SER A 195 -12.97 -3.06 19.45
N GLY A 196 -12.79 -2.57 20.68
CA GLY A 196 -12.00 -3.25 21.72
C GLY A 196 -11.91 -2.52 23.07
N GLY A 197 -12.76 -1.52 23.31
CA GLY A 197 -13.19 -1.04 24.64
C GLY A 197 -12.21 -0.30 25.55
N GLY A 198 -10.90 -0.32 25.29
CA GLY A 198 -9.92 0.37 26.16
C GLY A 198 -9.77 1.86 25.82
N ALA A 199 -9.87 2.74 26.83
CA ALA A 199 -9.65 4.19 26.66
C ALA A 199 -8.30 4.52 25.99
N ALA A 200 -7.24 3.76 26.29
CA ALA A 200 -5.93 3.93 25.66
C ALA A 200 -5.92 3.65 24.15
N ILE A 201 -6.74 2.69 23.67
CA ILE A 201 -6.87 2.38 22.24
C ILE A 201 -7.61 3.52 21.53
N GLN A 202 -8.67 4.04 22.15
CA GLN A 202 -9.41 5.19 21.63
C GLN A 202 -8.51 6.43 21.58
N GLU A 203 -7.80 6.72 22.65
CA GLU A 203 -6.87 7.85 22.73
C GLU A 203 -5.79 7.76 21.65
N TRP A 204 -5.16 6.59 21.48
CA TRP A 204 -4.17 6.40 20.40
C TRP A 204 -4.79 6.57 19.01
N THR A 205 -6.00 6.06 18.79
CA THR A 205 -6.73 6.22 17.52
C THR A 205 -7.00 7.69 17.22
N VAL A 206 -7.45 8.47 18.22
CA VAL A 206 -7.69 9.92 18.06
C VAL A 206 -6.39 10.66 17.74
N ARG A 207 -5.28 10.34 18.42
CA ARG A 207 -3.99 10.98 18.17
C ARG A 207 -3.49 10.73 16.75
N VAL A 208 -3.56 9.47 16.29
CA VAL A 208 -3.16 9.11 14.90
C VAL A 208 -4.10 9.76 13.87
N ASN A 209 -5.41 9.73 14.09
CA ASN A 209 -6.39 10.41 13.21
C ASN A 209 -6.13 11.93 13.14
N THR A 210 -5.73 12.54 14.25
CA THR A 210 -5.40 13.98 14.30
C THR A 210 -4.19 14.28 13.43
N LEU A 211 -3.14 13.44 13.52
CA LEU A 211 -1.98 13.55 12.64
C LEU A 211 -2.35 13.31 11.16
N GLU A 212 -3.17 12.29 10.87
CA GLU A 212 -3.67 11.99 9.52
C GLU A 212 -4.36 13.23 8.91
N ALA A 213 -5.28 13.83 9.66
CA ALA A 213 -6.02 15.02 9.23
C ALA A 213 -5.08 16.22 8.99
N MET A 214 -4.08 16.43 9.84
CA MET A 214 -3.08 17.49 9.68
C MET A 214 -2.22 17.29 8.42
N LEU A 215 -1.76 16.07 8.15
CA LEU A 215 -1.02 15.76 6.94
C LEU A 215 -1.87 16.03 5.69
N HIS A 216 -3.13 15.58 5.67
CA HIS A 216 -4.05 15.84 4.57
C HIS A 216 -4.30 17.34 4.37
N ALA A 217 -4.54 18.09 5.44
CA ALA A 217 -4.80 19.52 5.39
C ALA A 217 -3.57 20.30 4.88
N SER A 218 -2.38 20.00 5.40
CA SER A 218 -1.12 20.62 4.97
C SER A 218 -0.82 20.31 3.50
N LEU A 219 -0.92 19.05 3.08
CA LEU A 219 -0.69 18.65 1.68
C LEU A 219 -1.71 19.29 0.72
N ARG A 220 -2.99 19.34 1.08
CA ARG A 220 -4.02 20.03 0.28
C ARG A 220 -3.73 21.53 0.17
N THR A 221 -3.28 22.16 1.27
CA THR A 221 -2.91 23.57 1.27
C THR A 221 -1.73 23.82 0.33
N LEU A 222 -0.67 23.02 0.45
CA LEU A 222 0.52 23.11 -0.41
C LEU A 222 0.18 22.89 -1.89
N HIS A 223 -0.75 22.00 -2.19
CA HIS A 223 -1.29 21.81 -3.53
C HIS A 223 -2.00 23.07 -4.05
N ASN A 224 -2.93 23.63 -3.27
CA ASN A 224 -3.73 24.78 -3.69
C ASN A 224 -2.91 26.05 -3.89
N VAL A 225 -1.84 26.25 -3.12
CA VAL A 225 -0.92 27.39 -3.28
C VAL A 225 0.18 27.14 -4.33
N GLY A 226 0.17 25.97 -4.99
CA GLY A 226 1.12 25.62 -6.04
C GLY A 226 2.53 25.26 -5.56
N ALA A 227 2.75 25.12 -4.24
CA ALA A 227 4.04 24.75 -3.66
C ALA A 227 4.42 23.28 -3.90
N TRP A 228 3.42 22.41 -4.10
CA TRP A 228 3.61 21.02 -4.48
C TRP A 228 2.49 20.61 -5.45
N LYS A 229 2.80 19.85 -6.51
CA LYS A 229 1.82 19.52 -7.57
C LYS A 229 1.39 18.05 -7.56
N GLY A 230 1.74 17.32 -6.49
CA GLY A 230 1.40 15.91 -6.40
C GLY A 230 0.01 15.66 -5.81
N GLU A 231 -0.36 14.39 -5.74
CA GLU A 231 -1.66 13.93 -5.25
C GLU A 231 -1.54 13.24 -3.90
N VAL A 232 -2.54 13.42 -3.04
CA VAL A 232 -2.64 12.72 -1.76
C VAL A 232 -3.86 11.80 -1.76
N MET A 233 -3.67 10.54 -1.36
CA MET A 233 -4.72 9.52 -1.36
C MET A 233 -4.75 8.77 -0.02
N SER A 234 -5.94 8.58 0.55
CA SER A 234 -6.12 7.71 1.71
C SER A 234 -6.37 6.28 1.26
N ILE A 235 -5.52 5.34 1.68
CA ILE A 235 -5.63 3.92 1.30
C ILE A 235 -6.30 3.12 2.40
N ARG A 236 -7.27 2.27 2.01
CA ARG A 236 -7.92 1.33 2.93
C ARG A 236 -7.10 0.05 3.04
N PRO A 237 -6.61 -0.33 4.22
CA PRO A 237 -5.59 -1.37 4.29
C PRO A 237 -6.17 -2.79 4.23
N GLU A 238 -7.51 -2.93 4.27
CA GLU A 238 -8.19 -4.19 3.92
C GLU A 238 -7.91 -4.63 2.47
N ARG A 239 -7.69 -3.68 1.56
CA ARG A 239 -7.57 -3.95 0.12
C ARG A 239 -6.16 -4.38 -0.29
N VAL A 240 -5.15 -3.85 0.39
CA VAL A 240 -3.73 -4.06 0.07
C VAL A 240 -3.32 -5.51 0.27
N GLY A 241 -3.51 -6.04 1.49
CA GLY A 241 -3.03 -7.38 1.82
C GLY A 241 -3.75 -8.49 1.04
N GLN A 242 -5.02 -8.29 0.71
CA GLN A 242 -5.81 -9.28 -0.02
C GLN A 242 -5.36 -9.44 -1.47
N LEU A 243 -4.86 -8.37 -2.10
CA LEU A 243 -4.44 -8.39 -3.51
C LEU A 243 -3.38 -9.49 -3.76
N PHE A 244 -2.42 -9.61 -2.84
CA PHE A 244 -1.28 -10.51 -3.00
C PHE A 244 -1.39 -11.81 -2.20
N VAL A 245 -2.01 -11.79 -1.00
CA VAL A 245 -2.11 -12.97 -0.13
C VAL A 245 -3.35 -13.82 -0.43
N GLY A 246 -4.36 -13.25 -1.08
CA GLY A 246 -5.65 -13.88 -1.35
C GLY A 246 -5.84 -14.39 -2.77
N ALA A 247 -4.82 -14.31 -3.64
CA ALA A 247 -4.91 -14.70 -5.05
C ALA A 247 -5.14 -16.22 -5.25
N GLU A 248 -4.83 -17.06 -4.26
CA GLU A 248 -5.29 -18.45 -4.23
C GLU A 248 -6.67 -18.54 -3.55
N GLY A 249 -7.74 -18.45 -4.35
CA GLY A 249 -9.09 -18.87 -3.95
C GLY A 249 -9.99 -17.80 -3.33
N THR A 250 -10.22 -16.67 -4.02
CA THR A 250 -11.22 -15.67 -3.57
C THR A 250 -12.66 -16.19 -3.70
N ASP A 251 -13.15 -16.88 -2.68
CA ASP A 251 -14.57 -16.79 -2.31
C ASP A 251 -14.84 -15.36 -1.84
N THR A 252 -15.44 -14.56 -2.71
CA THR A 252 -15.76 -13.12 -2.57
C THR A 252 -16.71 -12.75 -1.40
N LYS A 253 -16.91 -13.65 -0.42
CA LYS A 253 -17.77 -13.45 0.75
C LYS A 253 -17.10 -12.71 1.91
N GLY A 254 -15.77 -12.66 1.96
CA GLY A 254 -15.03 -12.01 3.07
C GLY A 254 -15.02 -10.47 3.06
N ALA A 255 -15.32 -9.84 1.92
CA ALA A 255 -15.26 -8.37 1.78
C ALA A 255 -16.59 -7.65 2.07
N ALA A 256 -17.68 -8.39 2.39
CA ALA A 256 -19.03 -7.86 2.48
C ALA A 256 -19.53 -7.58 3.92
N GLN A 257 -18.78 -7.90 4.96
CA GLN A 257 -19.20 -7.58 6.34
C GLN A 257 -18.68 -6.20 6.77
N THR A 258 -19.29 -5.16 6.21
CA THR A 258 -19.39 -3.86 6.91
C THR A 258 -20.59 -3.95 7.84
N HIS A 259 -20.36 -3.72 9.14
CA HIS A 259 -21.38 -3.62 10.18
C HIS A 259 -22.53 -2.72 9.73
N GLU A 260 -23.71 -3.29 9.52
CA GLU A 260 -24.97 -2.59 9.72
C GLU A 260 -25.36 -2.74 11.20
N PRO A 261 -25.95 -1.72 11.84
CA PRO A 261 -26.48 -1.86 13.19
C PRO A 261 -27.82 -2.62 13.08
N GLU A 262 -27.83 -3.89 13.49
CA GLU A 262 -29.08 -4.63 13.69
C GLU A 262 -29.84 -4.01 14.86
N GLY A 263 -31.07 -3.58 14.58
CA GLY A 263 -32.05 -3.18 15.58
C GLY A 263 -32.62 -4.40 16.29
N ASP A 264 -32.93 -4.22 17.57
CA ASP A 264 -33.55 -5.17 18.47
C ASP A 264 -34.84 -5.76 17.89
N GLU A 265 -34.93 -7.10 17.76
CA GLU A 265 -36.17 -7.86 17.94
C GLU A 265 -35.87 -9.29 18.45
N ALA A 266 -36.85 -9.84 19.15
CA ALA A 266 -36.73 -10.75 20.28
C ALA A 266 -36.69 -12.26 19.96
N ASP A 267 -36.31 -13.02 20.99
CA ASP A 267 -36.27 -14.48 21.16
C ASP A 267 -37.43 -15.28 20.51
N MET A 268 -37.08 -16.40 19.86
CA MET A 268 -37.81 -17.68 19.93
C MET A 268 -36.86 -18.87 19.70
N PRO A 269 -36.96 -19.98 20.48
CA PRO A 269 -36.03 -21.11 20.40
C PRO A 269 -36.57 -22.26 19.53
N GLY A 270 -35.76 -22.78 18.61
CA GLY A 270 -36.06 -24.03 17.91
C GLY A 270 -35.12 -24.37 16.74
N ASP A 271 -34.60 -25.59 16.77
CA ASP A 271 -34.01 -26.42 15.70
C ASP A 271 -32.54 -26.29 15.24
N GLU A 272 -31.82 -27.32 15.69
CA GLU A 272 -30.77 -28.15 15.08
C GLU A 272 -29.43 -27.56 14.55
N PRO A 273 -28.29 -28.23 14.87
CA PRO A 273 -26.96 -27.74 14.56
C PRO A 273 -26.61 -28.02 13.09
N ARG A 274 -26.81 -27.03 12.22
CA ARG A 274 -26.19 -27.03 10.88
C ARG A 274 -24.66 -26.99 11.03
N LYS A 275 -24.00 -28.06 10.60
CA LYS A 275 -22.54 -28.23 10.52
C LYS A 275 -21.88 -26.98 9.94
N LYS A 276 -21.23 -26.19 10.81
CA LYS A 276 -20.36 -25.07 10.42
C LYS A 276 -19.21 -25.63 9.59
N ARG A 277 -19.16 -25.28 8.29
CA ARG A 277 -17.94 -25.44 7.48
C ARG A 277 -16.89 -24.52 8.09
N VAL A 278 -15.91 -25.12 8.78
CA VAL A 278 -14.80 -24.42 9.43
C VAL A 278 -13.82 -23.97 8.35
N GLY A 279 -14.11 -22.83 7.72
CA GLY A 279 -13.08 -22.00 7.11
C GLY A 279 -12.57 -21.06 8.19
N GLY A 280 -11.54 -21.49 8.94
CA GLY A 280 -10.99 -20.70 10.03
C GLY A 280 -10.56 -19.32 9.54
N ARG A 281 -11.17 -18.26 10.08
CA ARG A 281 -10.75 -16.88 9.83
C ARG A 281 -9.32 -16.73 10.36
N LYS A 282 -8.35 -16.53 9.45
CA LYS A 282 -6.93 -16.33 9.80
C LYS A 282 -6.83 -15.28 10.89
N THR A 283 -6.04 -15.55 11.93
CA THR A 283 -5.83 -14.60 13.02
C THR A 283 -5.04 -13.38 12.51
N SER A 284 -5.16 -12.23 13.19
CA SER A 284 -4.40 -11.03 12.80
C SER A 284 -2.88 -11.26 12.83
N ALA A 285 -2.39 -12.16 13.67
CA ALA A 285 -0.96 -12.51 13.75
C ALA A 285 -0.50 -13.35 12.56
N GLU A 286 -1.32 -14.30 12.12
CA GLU A 286 -1.05 -15.10 10.92
C GLU A 286 -1.03 -14.24 9.66
N ALA A 287 -1.98 -13.30 9.52
CA ALA A 287 -2.01 -12.36 8.41
C ALA A 287 -0.73 -11.50 8.32
N LYS A 288 -0.24 -11.02 9.47
CA LYS A 288 1.03 -10.28 9.55
C LYS A 288 2.23 -11.13 9.11
N LYS A 289 2.30 -12.38 9.60
CA LYS A 289 3.36 -13.32 9.25
C LYS A 289 3.38 -13.62 7.75
N LEU A 290 2.21 -13.85 7.15
CA LEU A 290 2.08 -14.11 5.71
C LEU A 290 2.57 -12.93 4.87
N LYS A 291 2.26 -11.69 5.26
CA LYS A 291 2.76 -10.50 4.56
C LYS A 291 4.29 -10.39 4.62
N ILE A 292 4.88 -10.59 5.80
CA ILE A 292 6.33 -10.56 6.00
C ILE A 292 7.00 -11.65 5.16
N GLU A 293 6.43 -12.86 5.14
CA GLU A 293 6.93 -14.00 4.35
C GLU A 293 6.82 -13.74 2.85
N LEU A 294 5.68 -13.20 2.39
CA LEU A 294 5.46 -12.79 1.00
C LEU A 294 6.52 -11.78 0.55
N LEU A 295 6.68 -10.68 1.30
CA LEU A 295 7.67 -9.66 0.98
C LEU A 295 9.09 -10.23 1.01
N SER A 296 9.43 -11.03 2.02
CA SER A 296 10.73 -11.71 2.08
C SER A 296 10.99 -12.53 0.82
N GLY A 297 10.00 -13.27 0.32
CA GLY A 297 10.12 -14.05 -0.91
C GLY A 297 10.35 -13.18 -2.15
N TRP A 298 9.80 -11.97 -2.20
CA TRP A 298 10.07 -11.01 -3.29
C TRP A 298 11.45 -10.39 -3.18
N LEU A 299 11.92 -10.09 -1.98
CA LEU A 299 13.27 -9.57 -1.75
C LEU A 299 14.35 -10.61 -2.07
N ASP A 300 14.10 -11.89 -1.80
CA ASP A 300 15.01 -12.99 -2.15
C ASP A 300 15.14 -13.19 -3.68
N GLN A 301 14.14 -12.75 -4.47
CA GLN A 301 14.24 -12.69 -5.94
C GLN A 301 15.10 -11.51 -6.44
N GLY A 302 15.59 -10.67 -5.53
CA GLY A 302 16.51 -9.56 -5.81
C GLY A 302 15.89 -8.48 -6.70
N ALA A 303 16.73 -7.90 -7.57
CA ALA A 303 16.38 -6.77 -8.43
C ALA A 303 15.29 -7.07 -9.47
N HIS A 304 14.80 -8.31 -9.56
CA HIS A 304 13.68 -8.66 -10.43
C HIS A 304 12.35 -8.06 -9.98
N ILE A 305 12.14 -7.88 -8.67
CA ILE A 305 10.92 -7.27 -8.12
C ILE A 305 11.23 -5.95 -7.42
N VAL A 306 12.27 -5.91 -6.58
CA VAL A 306 12.64 -4.70 -5.82
C VAL A 306 14.11 -4.36 -6.06
N GLU A 307 14.36 -3.29 -6.80
CA GLU A 307 15.70 -2.76 -7.04
C GLU A 307 16.02 -1.63 -6.05
N ALA A 308 17.15 -1.73 -5.33
CA ALA A 308 17.62 -0.66 -4.47
C ALA A 308 18.21 0.49 -5.28
N ASN A 309 17.74 1.73 -5.09
CA ASN A 309 18.27 2.89 -5.80
C ASN A 309 19.60 3.42 -5.22
N ASN A 310 19.91 3.12 -3.96
CA ASN A 310 21.08 3.62 -3.27
C ASN A 310 21.56 2.66 -2.17
N VAL A 311 22.71 2.99 -1.58
CA VAL A 311 23.36 2.17 -0.55
C VAL A 311 22.51 2.08 0.73
N GLU A 312 21.84 3.16 1.12
CA GLU A 312 21.00 3.20 2.32
C GLU A 312 19.82 2.22 2.23
N VAL A 313 19.13 2.22 1.08
CA VAL A 313 18.05 1.27 0.80
C VAL A 313 18.58 -0.16 0.78
N LYS A 314 19.75 -0.40 0.16
CA LYS A 314 20.37 -1.72 0.16
C LYS A 314 20.66 -2.21 1.58
N GLN A 315 21.24 -1.36 2.42
CA GLN A 315 21.49 -1.69 3.83
C GLN A 315 20.20 -1.98 4.61
N MET A 316 19.12 -1.23 4.34
CA MET A 316 17.80 -1.47 4.93
C MET A 316 17.18 -2.80 4.48
N LEU A 317 17.29 -3.15 3.19
CA LEU A 317 16.85 -4.45 2.66
C LEU A 317 17.63 -5.61 3.31
N ASP A 318 18.95 -5.46 3.44
CA ASP A 318 19.81 -6.44 4.10
C ASP A 318 19.47 -6.58 5.60
N ALA A 319 19.21 -5.47 6.29
CA ALA A 319 18.78 -5.45 7.69
C ALA A 319 17.42 -6.12 7.88
N TYR A 320 16.44 -5.81 7.03
CA TYR A 320 15.14 -6.45 7.03
C TYR A 320 15.25 -7.95 6.82
N SER A 321 16.00 -8.38 5.80
CA SER A 321 16.22 -9.79 5.47
C SER A 321 16.87 -10.56 6.62
N ARG A 322 17.87 -9.96 7.28
CA ARG A 322 18.50 -10.53 8.49
C ARG A 322 17.52 -10.63 9.65
N ALA A 323 16.67 -9.62 9.88
CA ALA A 323 15.68 -9.64 10.94
C ALA A 323 14.61 -10.74 10.73
N VAL A 324 14.16 -10.94 9.49
CA VAL A 324 13.25 -12.04 9.12
C VAL A 324 13.91 -13.42 9.31
N LYS A 325 15.20 -13.58 8.96
CA LYS A 325 15.93 -14.85 9.15
C LYS A 325 16.26 -15.11 10.62
N GLY A 326 16.64 -14.08 11.38
CA GLY A 326 16.94 -14.16 12.81
C GLY A 326 15.71 -14.51 13.66
N THR A 327 14.52 -14.04 13.29
CA THR A 327 13.26 -14.44 13.93
C THR A 327 12.90 -15.91 13.68
N LYS A 328 13.34 -16.52 12.57
CA LYS A 328 13.19 -17.96 12.31
C LYS A 328 14.14 -18.81 13.16
N HIS A 329 15.39 -18.37 13.35
CA HIS A 329 16.40 -19.11 14.14
C HIS A 329 16.31 -18.91 15.66
N SER A 330 15.68 -17.84 16.15
CA SER A 330 15.55 -17.62 17.60
C SER A 330 14.63 -18.63 18.32
N LYS A 331 13.90 -19.48 17.58
CA LYS A 331 13.12 -20.58 18.18
C LYS A 331 13.96 -21.82 18.51
N SER A 332 15.17 -21.98 17.97
CA SER A 332 15.98 -23.20 18.18
C SER A 332 17.22 -23.02 19.07
N LYS A 333 17.48 -21.82 19.62
CA LYS A 333 18.71 -21.60 20.40
C LYS A 333 18.50 -20.62 21.57
N ARG A 334 17.83 -21.06 22.63
CA ARG A 334 18.10 -20.54 23.99
C ARG A 334 19.41 -21.15 24.45
N GLY A 335 20.52 -20.53 24.10
CA GLY A 335 21.83 -20.96 24.60
C GLY A 335 23.00 -20.46 23.74
N ALA A 336 23.74 -19.48 24.28
CA ALA A 336 25.08 -19.07 23.83
C ALA A 336 25.14 -18.43 22.42
N ARG A 337 25.60 -17.20 22.20
CA ARG A 337 26.76 -16.48 22.74
C ARG A 337 26.59 -14.97 22.52
N LYS A 338 27.02 -14.15 23.49
CA LYS A 338 27.48 -12.77 23.24
C LYS A 338 28.75 -12.87 22.38
N GLY A 339 28.75 -12.19 21.25
CA GLY A 339 29.92 -11.99 20.40
C GLY A 339 29.75 -10.64 19.74
N GLU A 340 30.59 -9.71 20.15
CA GLU A 340 30.73 -8.37 19.59
C GLU A 340 31.22 -8.47 18.15
N GLU A 341 30.51 -7.83 17.23
CA GLU A 341 31.12 -7.27 16.03
C GLU A 341 30.70 -5.81 15.95
N GLU A 342 31.67 -4.97 16.27
CA GLU A 342 31.63 -3.53 16.26
C GLU A 342 31.78 -3.05 14.80
N GLY A 343 30.64 -2.94 14.14
CA GLY A 343 30.46 -2.22 12.89
C GLY A 343 29.03 -1.71 12.92
N SER A 344 28.82 -0.42 12.65
CA SER A 344 27.51 0.26 12.68
C SER A 344 26.53 -0.31 11.65
N LEU A 345 26.12 -1.57 11.82
CA LEU A 345 25.14 -2.26 11.01
C LEU A 345 23.77 -1.89 11.55
N LEU A 346 22.89 -1.40 10.68
CA LEU A 346 21.51 -1.10 11.03
C LEU A 346 20.88 -2.35 11.66
N VAL A 347 20.46 -2.23 12.93
CA VAL A 347 19.74 -3.26 13.68
C VAL A 347 18.27 -2.85 13.71
N LEU A 348 17.43 -3.62 13.03
CA LEU A 348 15.99 -3.47 13.13
C LEU A 348 15.49 -4.21 14.37
N ASP A 349 14.52 -3.62 15.08
CA ASP A 349 13.78 -4.32 16.11
C ASP A 349 12.85 -5.39 15.47
N LYS A 350 12.14 -6.14 16.31
CA LYS A 350 11.26 -7.23 15.84
C LYS A 350 9.97 -6.75 15.14
N LYS A 351 9.70 -5.43 15.09
CA LYS A 351 8.45 -4.88 14.54
C LYS A 351 8.64 -4.51 13.08
N LEU A 352 8.71 -5.56 12.26
CA LEU A 352 8.89 -5.47 10.81
C LEU A 352 7.58 -5.18 10.06
N ASP A 353 6.43 -5.29 10.72
CA ASP A 353 5.12 -5.14 10.10
C ASP A 353 4.91 -3.73 9.53
N ASP A 354 5.30 -2.68 10.26
CA ASP A 354 5.16 -1.29 9.78
C ASP A 354 5.91 -1.07 8.44
N LEU A 355 7.15 -1.59 8.34
CA LEU A 355 7.97 -1.53 7.12
C LEU A 355 7.39 -2.37 5.98
N THR A 356 6.80 -3.53 6.33
CA THR A 356 6.18 -4.44 5.36
C THR A 356 4.93 -3.80 4.77
N ASP A 357 4.07 -3.24 5.63
CA ASP A 357 2.78 -2.69 5.25
C ASP A 357 2.96 -1.44 4.38
N CYS A 358 3.90 -0.55 4.70
CA CYS A 358 4.16 0.62 3.87
C CYS A 358 4.67 0.27 2.46
N LEU A 359 5.51 -0.76 2.32
CA LEU A 359 6.01 -1.21 1.01
C LEU A 359 4.95 -1.95 0.20
N LEU A 360 4.23 -2.89 0.82
CA LEU A 360 3.13 -3.61 0.17
C LEU A 360 2.02 -2.66 -0.29
N GLN A 361 1.72 -1.61 0.48
CA GLN A 361 0.74 -0.60 0.11
C GLN A 361 1.14 0.13 -1.19
N GLY A 362 2.40 0.55 -1.30
CA GLY A 362 2.90 1.21 -2.51
C GLY A 362 2.88 0.30 -3.73
N MET A 363 3.31 -0.96 -3.56
CA MET A 363 3.28 -1.96 -4.63
C MET A 363 1.85 -2.31 -5.05
N ALA A 364 0.91 -2.43 -4.12
CA ALA A 364 -0.49 -2.67 -4.42
C ALA A 364 -1.08 -1.54 -5.26
N TRP A 365 -0.79 -0.29 -4.88
CA TRP A 365 -1.27 0.87 -5.63
C TRP A 365 -0.71 0.91 -7.06
N LEU A 366 0.59 0.67 -7.24
CA LEU A 366 1.17 0.57 -8.59
C LEU A 366 0.50 -0.53 -9.42
N ARG A 367 0.25 -1.70 -8.83
CA ARG A 367 -0.46 -2.78 -9.53
C ARG A 367 -1.90 -2.38 -9.88
N TRP A 368 -2.60 -1.68 -9.00
CA TRP A 368 -3.95 -1.18 -9.31
C TRP A 368 -3.93 -0.20 -10.49
N GLU A 369 -2.96 0.72 -10.53
CA GLU A 369 -2.81 1.65 -11.66
C GLU A 369 -2.45 0.92 -12.97
N GLU A 370 -1.59 -0.10 -12.91
CA GLU A 370 -1.31 -0.96 -14.08
C GLU A 370 -2.55 -1.70 -14.56
N ASN A 371 -3.38 -2.22 -13.64
CA ASN A 371 -4.63 -2.91 -13.98
C ASN A 371 -5.65 -1.94 -14.58
N ILE A 372 -5.77 -0.72 -14.04
CA ILE A 372 -6.61 0.35 -14.62
C ILE A 372 -6.11 0.71 -16.03
N ALA A 373 -4.80 0.81 -16.22
CA ALA A 373 -4.22 1.04 -17.55
C ALA A 373 -4.46 -0.13 -18.50
N MET A 374 -4.49 -1.37 -18.00
CA MET A 374 -4.83 -2.56 -18.79
C MET A 374 -6.28 -2.50 -19.28
N LEU A 375 -7.24 -2.08 -18.44
CA LEU A 375 -8.65 -1.94 -18.83
C LEU A 375 -8.91 -0.96 -19.98
N ARG A 376 -7.94 -0.07 -20.29
CA ARG A 376 -8.00 0.85 -21.44
C ARG A 376 -7.62 0.19 -22.76
N ARG A 377 -6.93 -0.95 -22.71
CA ARG A 377 -6.44 -1.65 -23.90
C ARG A 377 -7.54 -2.56 -24.45
N GLU A 378 -7.46 -2.84 -25.75
CA GLU A 378 -8.29 -3.88 -26.36
C GLU A 378 -8.01 -5.23 -25.68
N GLY A 379 -9.06 -5.94 -25.25
CA GLY A 379 -8.92 -7.23 -24.58
C GLY A 379 -8.45 -7.14 -23.11
N GLY A 380 -8.35 -5.95 -22.53
CA GLY A 380 -7.83 -5.78 -21.17
C GLY A 380 -8.75 -6.32 -20.06
N VAL A 381 -10.07 -6.33 -20.32
CA VAL A 381 -11.07 -6.92 -19.41
C VAL A 381 -10.88 -8.43 -19.34
N GLU A 382 -10.74 -9.08 -20.50
CA GLU A 382 -10.54 -10.51 -20.64
C GLU A 382 -9.21 -10.92 -19.98
N GLN A 383 -8.12 -10.20 -20.28
CA GLN A 383 -6.81 -10.48 -19.66
C GLN A 383 -6.82 -10.46 -18.13
N LEU A 384 -7.56 -9.53 -17.51
CA LEU A 384 -7.66 -9.44 -16.05
C LEU A 384 -8.62 -10.48 -15.42
N LEU A 385 -9.49 -11.09 -16.23
CA LEU A 385 -10.49 -12.07 -15.78
C LEU A 385 -10.11 -13.52 -16.11
N ASP A 386 -9.30 -13.75 -17.14
CA ASP A 386 -8.90 -15.08 -17.62
C ASP A 386 -7.87 -15.77 -16.69
N GLU A 387 -7.46 -15.12 -15.60
CA GLU A 387 -6.64 -15.74 -14.53
C GLU A 387 -7.40 -16.78 -13.69
N ASP A 388 -8.72 -16.94 -13.86
CA ASP A 388 -9.57 -17.88 -13.12
C ASP A 388 -10.25 -18.96 -14.04
N ALA A 389 -9.72 -19.22 -15.25
CA ALA A 389 -10.22 -20.26 -16.17
C ALA A 389 -9.54 -21.63 -16.00
#